data_AF-A0A0D6R296-F1
#
_entry.id   AF-A0A0D6R296-F1
#
_cell.length_a   1.000
_cell.length_b   1.000
_cell.length_c   1.000
_cell.angle_alpha   90.00
_cell.angle_beta   90.00
_cell.angle_gamma   90.00
#
_symmetry.space_group_name_H-M   'P 1'
#
loop_
_entity.id
_entity.type
_entity.pdbx_description
1 polymer ?
#
loop_
_entity_poly.entity_id
_entity_poly.type
_entity_poly.pdbx_seq_one_letter_code
_entity_poly.pdbx_strand_id
1 'polypeptide(L)'
;MAAIAIDRMMGYRIVSNLSIVSWVFSPSNVEQYHISDRPWEILRNALNKTYNRISDLRKGVVSAEKSVQRAIEASTKAQADLESAEALVEAADTEEQQSEAEAKLKHCKAAAEKMKEEESSAQESLEAKDALLSRALQESEVLFTTLYKSFSDVLMKHLSGDLTEKQEDGLEPDHRDPMAIDSEEPSVMDAEDDERRNQRFAKSNGLDSESERHWCRCTLGHVRALTRQYATEIWPHIEKLDADVFTEAVHPSIIKAVYSALQRPLS
;
A
#
# COMPACT_ATOMS: atom_id res chain seq x y z
N MET A 1 -16.22 11.73 15.07
CA MET A 1 -17.19 10.64 15.39
C MET A 1 -17.23 9.55 14.31
N ALA A 2 -17.50 9.86 13.05
CA ALA A 2 -17.64 8.83 12.03
C ALA A 2 -16.34 8.08 11.67
N ALA A 3 -15.17 8.74 11.69
CA ALA A 3 -13.90 8.05 11.48
C ALA A 3 -13.66 6.96 12.54
N ILE A 4 -13.97 7.24 13.81
CA ILE A 4 -13.88 6.29 14.93
C ILE A 4 -14.90 5.15 14.76
N ALA A 5 -16.13 5.45 14.33
CA ALA A 5 -17.15 4.43 14.09
C ALA A 5 -16.74 3.48 12.96
N ILE A 6 -16.31 4.02 11.82
CA ILE A 6 -15.81 3.21 10.69
C ILE A 6 -14.58 2.41 11.12
N ASP A 7 -13.69 2.99 11.93
CA ASP A 7 -12.51 2.28 12.45
C ASP A 7 -12.88 1.05 13.27
N ARG A 8 -13.88 1.17 14.16
CA ARG A 8 -14.43 0.05 14.92
C ARG A 8 -15.13 -0.97 14.02
N MET A 9 -15.91 -0.51 13.05
CA MET A 9 -16.58 -1.41 12.09
C MET A 9 -15.57 -2.21 11.25
N MET A 10 -14.44 -1.61 10.88
CA MET A 10 -13.31 -2.33 10.27
C MET A 10 -12.75 -3.39 11.22
N GLY A 11 -12.52 -3.02 12.48
CA GLY A 11 -11.99 -3.93 13.51
C GLY A 11 -12.88 -5.14 13.75
N TYR A 12 -14.20 -4.93 13.76
CA TYR A 12 -15.21 -6.00 13.87
C TYR A 12 -15.51 -6.70 12.53
N ARG A 13 -14.81 -6.34 11.45
CA ARG A 13 -15.02 -6.90 10.09
C ARG A 13 -16.45 -6.74 9.57
N ILE A 14 -17.16 -5.72 10.03
CA ILE A 14 -18.51 -5.36 9.54
C ILE A 14 -18.41 -4.72 8.16
N VAL A 15 -17.33 -3.97 7.92
CA VAL A 15 -17.08 -3.29 6.63
C VAL A 15 -15.73 -3.74 6.09
N SER A 16 -15.70 -4.08 4.80
CA SER A 16 -14.45 -4.45 4.11
C SER A 16 -13.67 -3.20 3.70
N ASN A 17 -12.33 -3.33 3.61
CA ASN A 17 -11.48 -2.23 3.14
C ASN A 17 -11.84 -1.80 1.70
N LEU A 18 -12.31 -2.75 0.87
CA LEU A 18 -12.79 -2.46 -0.48
C LEU A 18 -14.06 -1.59 -0.46
N SER A 19 -15.01 -1.90 0.43
CA SER A 19 -16.22 -1.09 0.61
C SER A 19 -15.90 0.33 1.09
N ILE A 20 -14.83 0.49 1.88
CA ILE A 20 -14.37 1.82 2.31
C ILE A 20 -13.80 2.59 1.14
N VAL A 21 -13.01 1.96 0.26
CA VAL A 21 -12.55 2.59 -0.98
C VAL A 21 -13.75 3.06 -1.79
N SER A 22 -14.72 2.18 -2.09
CA SER A 22 -15.93 2.57 -2.83
C SER A 22 -16.72 3.70 -2.15
N TRP A 23 -16.80 3.71 -0.81
CA TRP A 23 -17.44 4.79 -0.07
C TRP A 23 -16.68 6.11 -0.18
N VAL A 24 -15.34 6.10 -0.06
CA VAL A 24 -14.51 7.30 -0.19
C VAL A 24 -14.70 7.97 -1.54
N PHE A 25 -14.83 7.19 -2.62
CA PHE A 25 -15.07 7.69 -3.98
C PHE A 25 -16.55 7.84 -4.35
N SER A 26 -17.46 7.76 -3.38
CA SER A 26 -18.87 8.06 -3.63
C SER A 26 -19.08 9.56 -3.93
N PRO A 27 -20.07 9.93 -4.75
CA PRO A 27 -20.29 11.32 -5.17
C PRO A 27 -20.36 12.31 -4.00
N SER A 28 -21.02 11.90 -2.90
CA SER A 28 -21.17 12.71 -1.68
C SER A 28 -19.85 13.08 -1.01
N ASN A 29 -18.81 12.27 -1.17
CA ASN A 29 -17.49 12.51 -0.61
C ASN A 29 -16.55 13.20 -1.61
N VAL A 30 -16.66 12.85 -2.89
CA VAL A 30 -15.84 13.40 -3.98
C VAL A 30 -15.91 14.92 -4.01
N GLU A 31 -17.11 15.49 -3.93
CA GLU A 31 -17.32 16.94 -3.94
C GLU A 31 -16.61 17.65 -2.77
N GLN A 32 -16.31 16.94 -1.67
CA GLN A 32 -15.78 17.51 -0.44
C GLN A 32 -14.27 17.34 -0.26
N TYR A 33 -13.55 16.72 -1.20
CA TYR A 33 -12.11 16.43 -1.02
C TYR A 33 -11.23 17.67 -0.80
N HIS A 34 -11.66 18.84 -1.26
CA HIS A 34 -10.96 20.11 -1.12
C HIS A 34 -11.31 20.87 0.17
N ILE A 35 -12.35 20.44 0.89
CA ILE A 35 -12.87 21.10 2.09
C ILE A 35 -12.68 20.23 3.34
N SER A 36 -12.65 18.89 3.19
CA SER A 36 -12.58 17.95 4.30
C SER A 36 -11.51 16.89 4.11
N ASP A 37 -10.65 16.75 5.11
CA ASP A 37 -9.65 15.68 5.18
C ASP A 37 -10.21 14.32 5.62
N ARG A 38 -11.47 14.29 6.06
CA ARG A 38 -12.08 13.11 6.69
C ARG A 38 -12.13 11.88 5.78
N PRO A 39 -12.51 11.96 4.48
CA PRO A 39 -12.46 10.80 3.59
C PRO A 39 -11.04 10.24 3.45
N TRP A 40 -10.05 11.12 3.39
CA TRP A 40 -8.63 10.75 3.27
C TRP A 40 -8.08 10.10 4.54
N GLU A 41 -8.48 10.59 5.71
CA GLU A 41 -8.11 9.98 7.00
C GLU A 41 -8.63 8.54 7.10
N ILE A 42 -9.90 8.34 6.76
CA ILE A 42 -10.55 7.02 6.79
C ILE A 42 -9.88 6.08 5.78
N LEU A 43 -9.58 6.56 4.57
CA LEU A 43 -8.86 5.80 3.56
C LEU A 43 -7.47 5.37 4.05
N ARG A 44 -6.69 6.32 4.61
CA ARG A 44 -5.36 6.02 5.17
C ARG A 44 -5.44 4.97 6.28
N ASN A 45 -6.44 5.03 7.15
CA ASN A 45 -6.62 4.05 8.21
C ASN A 45 -6.92 2.65 7.65
N ALA A 46 -7.76 2.54 6.61
CA ALA A 46 -8.04 1.27 5.95
C ALA A 46 -6.79 0.67 5.28
N LEU A 47 -6.00 1.51 4.60
CA LEU A 47 -4.74 1.10 3.97
C LEU A 47 -3.69 0.70 5.01
N ASN A 48 -3.52 1.49 6.08
CA ASN A 48 -2.60 1.18 7.18
C ASN A 48 -2.95 -0.16 7.84
N LYS A 49 -4.25 -0.45 8.05
CA LYS A 49 -4.68 -1.75 8.60
C LYS A 49 -4.35 -2.91 7.67
N THR A 50 -4.50 -2.73 6.36
CA THR A 50 -4.12 -3.73 5.36
C THR A 50 -2.61 -3.97 5.38
N TYR A 51 -1.83 -2.89 5.36
CA TYR A 51 -0.38 -2.92 5.42
C TYR A 51 0.14 -3.61 6.70
N ASN A 52 -0.39 -3.21 7.86
CA ASN A 52 0.01 -3.80 9.14
C ASN A 52 -0.29 -5.29 9.20
N ARG A 53 -1.47 -5.73 8.70
CA ARG A 53 -1.80 -7.16 8.59
C ARG A 53 -0.78 -7.91 7.74
N ILE A 54 -0.37 -7.38 6.59
CA ILE A 54 0.64 -8.01 5.73
C ILE A 54 2.01 -8.03 6.41
N SER A 55 2.40 -6.92 7.04
CA SER A 55 3.66 -6.81 7.79
C SER A 55 3.74 -7.84 8.92
N ASP A 56 2.65 -8.01 9.68
CA ASP A 56 2.58 -8.97 10.78
C ASP A 56 2.57 -10.42 10.28
N LEU A 57 1.89 -10.70 9.15
CA LEU A 57 1.96 -12.01 8.49
C LEU A 57 3.38 -12.33 8.01
N ARG A 58 4.08 -11.38 7.36
CA ARG A 58 5.48 -11.56 6.93
C ARG A 58 6.40 -11.87 8.12
N LYS A 59 6.26 -11.14 9.23
CA LYS A 59 7.00 -11.45 10.46
C LYS A 59 6.64 -12.84 11.01
N GLY A 60 5.36 -13.21 10.94
CA GLY A 60 4.86 -14.51 11.37
C GLY A 60 5.43 -15.68 10.56
N VAL A 61 5.59 -15.50 9.24
CA VAL A 61 6.24 -16.45 8.32
C VAL A 61 7.72 -16.58 8.65
N VAL A 62 8.47 -15.48 8.74
CA VAL A 62 9.90 -15.51 9.11
C VAL A 62 10.13 -16.18 10.46
N SER A 63 9.23 -15.99 11.43
CA SER A 63 9.29 -16.69 12.70
C SER A 63 9.01 -18.20 12.57
N ALA A 64 8.11 -18.61 11.66
CA ALA A 64 7.80 -20.01 11.41
C ALA A 64 8.91 -20.73 10.65
N GLU A 65 9.53 -20.08 9.66
CA GLU A 65 10.73 -20.57 8.96
C GLU A 65 11.84 -20.89 9.95
N LYS A 66 12.08 -20.00 10.93
CA LYS A 66 13.07 -20.23 11.99
C LYS A 66 12.71 -21.42 12.89
N SER A 67 11.43 -21.68 13.17
CA SER A 67 11.05 -22.87 13.92
C SER A 67 11.20 -24.16 13.11
N VAL A 68 10.87 -24.12 11.81
CA VAL A 68 11.10 -25.24 10.88
C VAL A 68 12.58 -25.57 10.81
N GLN A 69 13.45 -24.57 10.65
CA GLN A 69 14.90 -24.78 10.59
C GLN A 69 15.43 -25.49 11.86
N ARG A 70 14.96 -25.08 13.05
CA ARG A 70 15.33 -25.73 14.31
C ARG A 70 14.80 -27.17 14.41
N ALA A 71 13.59 -27.41 13.90
CA ALA A 71 12.99 -28.75 13.90
C ALA A 71 13.75 -29.69 12.94
N ILE A 72 14.14 -29.22 11.75
CA ILE A 72 14.97 -29.96 10.80
C ILE A 72 16.34 -30.29 11.41
N GLU A 73 17.01 -29.34 12.05
CA GLU A 73 18.30 -29.57 12.73
C GLU A 73 18.17 -30.62 13.85
N ALA A 74 17.06 -30.62 14.58
CA ALA A 74 16.83 -31.56 15.66
C ALA A 74 16.44 -32.96 15.15
N SER A 75 15.66 -33.03 14.06
CA SER A 75 15.29 -34.24 13.33
C SER A 75 16.51 -34.92 12.71
N THR A 76 17.36 -34.16 12.01
CA THR A 76 18.61 -34.68 11.41
C THR A 76 19.59 -35.20 12.47
N LYS A 77 19.68 -34.53 13.63
CA LYS A 77 20.47 -35.04 14.76
C LYS A 77 19.92 -36.36 15.31
N ALA A 78 18.62 -36.45 15.54
CA ALA A 78 17.98 -37.67 16.03
C ALA A 78 18.12 -38.83 15.03
N GLN A 79 18.12 -38.53 13.73
CA GLN A 79 18.36 -39.51 12.67
C GLN A 79 19.82 -40.00 12.65
N ALA A 80 20.81 -39.11 12.84
CA ALA A 80 22.21 -39.52 12.99
C ALA A 80 22.44 -40.38 14.25
N ASP A 81 21.78 -40.07 15.36
CA ASP A 81 21.83 -40.86 16.60
C ASP A 81 21.19 -42.25 16.40
N LEU A 82 20.16 -42.35 15.55
CA LEU A 82 19.53 -43.61 15.15
C LEU A 82 20.47 -44.45 14.27
N GLU A 83 21.09 -43.86 13.25
CA GLU A 83 22.05 -44.56 12.38
C GLU A 83 23.26 -45.08 13.18
N SER A 84 23.74 -44.29 14.15
CA SER A 84 24.78 -44.70 15.09
C SER A 84 24.34 -45.89 15.97
N ALA A 85 23.10 -45.86 16.47
CA ALA A 85 22.54 -46.97 17.24
C ALA A 85 22.32 -48.24 16.38
N GLU A 86 21.96 -48.09 15.10
CA GLU A 86 21.86 -49.21 14.15
C GLU A 86 23.21 -49.85 13.87
N ALA A 87 24.25 -49.05 13.64
CA ALA A 87 25.61 -49.55 13.47
C ALA A 87 26.14 -50.29 14.70
N LEU A 88 25.77 -49.84 15.91
CA LEU A 88 26.15 -50.52 17.16
C LEU A 88 25.45 -51.87 17.34
N VAL A 89 24.20 -52.01 16.87
CA VAL A 89 23.51 -53.31 16.86
C VAL A 89 24.16 -54.26 15.85
N GLU A 90 24.53 -53.77 14.66
CA GLU A 90 25.19 -54.58 13.63
C GLU A 90 26.59 -55.06 14.05
N ALA A 91 27.30 -54.29 14.88
CA ALA A 91 28.64 -54.63 15.39
C ALA A 91 28.66 -55.47 16.68
N ALA A 92 27.50 -55.83 17.25
CA ALA A 92 27.42 -56.54 18.53
C ALA A 92 27.55 -58.07 18.37
N ASP A 93 28.66 -58.63 18.85
CA ASP A 93 28.97 -60.07 18.75
C ASP A 93 28.42 -60.92 19.92
N THR A 94 28.01 -60.29 21.03
CA THR A 94 27.56 -61.00 22.26
C THR A 94 26.05 -60.81 22.48
N GLU A 95 25.32 -61.84 22.90
CA GLU A 95 23.86 -61.77 23.17
C GLU A 95 23.49 -60.67 24.18
N GLU A 96 24.33 -60.44 25.20
CA GLU A 96 24.11 -59.39 26.20
C GLU A 96 24.25 -57.98 25.60
N GLN A 97 25.24 -57.78 24.73
CA GLN A 97 25.47 -56.54 23.99
C GLN A 97 24.37 -56.28 22.95
N GLN A 98 23.86 -57.33 22.31
CA GLN A 98 22.73 -57.25 21.38
C GLN A 98 21.45 -56.76 22.10
N SER A 99 21.13 -57.30 23.27
CA SER A 99 19.93 -56.90 24.01
C SER A 99 19.96 -55.44 24.47
N GLU A 100 21.13 -54.93 24.89
CA GLU A 100 21.30 -53.53 25.29
C GLU A 100 21.29 -52.58 24.09
N ALA A 101 21.93 -52.96 23.00
CA ALA A 101 21.95 -52.19 21.75
C ALA A 101 20.55 -52.12 21.10
N GLU A 102 19.77 -53.19 21.14
CA GLU A 102 18.38 -53.20 20.67
C GLU A 102 17.46 -52.29 21.50
N ALA A 103 17.66 -52.23 22.82
CA ALA A 103 16.90 -51.32 23.69
C ALA A 103 17.22 -49.85 23.36
N LYS A 104 18.50 -49.53 23.16
CA LYS A 104 18.96 -48.20 22.71
C LYS A 104 18.40 -47.86 21.34
N LEU A 105 18.40 -48.82 20.41
CA LEU A 105 17.82 -48.67 19.08
C LEU A 105 16.33 -48.32 19.13
N LYS A 106 15.54 -49.02 19.95
CA LYS A 106 14.10 -48.73 20.13
C LYS A 106 13.87 -47.32 20.66
N HIS A 107 14.70 -46.87 21.61
CA HIS A 107 14.62 -45.51 22.12
C HIS A 107 14.99 -44.47 21.06
N CYS A 108 16.09 -44.67 20.32
CA CYS A 108 16.48 -43.78 19.23
C CYS A 108 15.45 -43.75 18.09
N LYS A 109 14.80 -44.88 17.79
CA LYS A 109 13.67 -44.97 16.84
C LYS A 109 12.49 -44.14 17.28
N ALA A 110 12.02 -44.32 18.52
CA ALA A 110 10.92 -43.52 19.05
C ALA A 110 11.27 -42.01 19.10
N ALA A 111 12.52 -41.66 19.42
CA ALA A 111 12.98 -40.28 19.41
C ALA A 111 13.01 -39.71 17.98
N ALA A 112 13.56 -40.42 17.00
CA ALA A 112 13.60 -39.98 15.61
C ALA A 112 12.20 -39.81 15.01
N GLU A 113 11.28 -40.75 15.27
CA GLU A 113 9.88 -40.64 14.83
C GLU A 113 9.20 -39.40 15.43
N LYS A 114 9.41 -39.15 16.73
CA LYS A 114 8.85 -37.98 17.40
C LYS A 114 9.40 -36.67 16.82
N MET A 115 10.72 -36.58 16.60
CA MET A 115 11.32 -35.36 16.03
C MET A 115 10.87 -35.12 14.59
N LYS A 116 10.63 -36.19 13.82
CA LYS A 116 10.06 -36.11 12.47
C LYS A 116 8.59 -35.66 12.49
N GLU A 117 7.81 -36.09 13.47
CA GLU A 117 6.45 -35.57 13.68
C GLU A 117 6.47 -34.08 14.03
N GLU A 118 7.36 -33.66 14.93
CA GLU A 118 7.56 -32.23 15.28
C GLU A 118 7.99 -31.39 14.07
N GLU A 119 8.88 -31.93 13.20
CA GLU A 119 9.26 -31.31 11.93
C GLU A 119 8.04 -31.14 11.00
N SER A 120 7.24 -32.20 10.81
CA SER A 120 6.04 -32.14 9.97
C SER A 120 5.02 -31.13 10.50
N SER A 121 4.81 -31.07 11.82
CA SER A 121 3.91 -30.11 12.46
C SER A 121 4.40 -28.67 12.29
N ALA A 122 5.71 -28.44 12.40
CA ALA A 122 6.30 -27.13 12.15
C ALA A 122 6.15 -26.70 10.68
N GLN A 123 6.32 -27.64 9.75
CA GLN A 123 6.16 -27.41 8.31
C GLN A 123 4.70 -27.08 7.94
N GLU A 124 3.72 -27.81 8.47
CA GLU A 124 2.29 -27.52 8.28
C GLU A 124 1.93 -26.11 8.80
N SER A 125 2.52 -25.70 9.93
CA SER A 125 2.33 -24.35 10.49
C SER A 125 2.91 -23.25 9.59
N LEU A 126 4.05 -23.50 8.94
CA LEU A 126 4.64 -22.59 7.96
C LEU A 126 3.73 -22.47 6.73
N GLU A 127 3.31 -23.60 6.16
CA GLU A 127 2.42 -23.64 5.00
C GLU A 127 1.09 -22.94 5.26
N ALA A 128 0.51 -23.11 6.45
CA ALA A 128 -0.72 -22.41 6.85
C ALA A 128 -0.52 -20.88 6.88
N LYS A 129 0.63 -20.39 7.36
CA LYS A 129 0.93 -18.95 7.40
C LYS A 129 1.23 -18.39 6.02
N ASP A 130 1.93 -19.14 5.18
CA ASP A 130 2.18 -18.76 3.78
C ASP A 130 0.88 -18.65 3.00
N ALA A 131 -0.05 -19.61 3.18
CA ALA A 131 -1.38 -19.53 2.58
C ALA A 131 -2.15 -18.27 3.02
N LEU A 132 -2.06 -17.89 4.31
CA LEU A 132 -2.65 -16.65 4.82
C LEU A 132 -1.99 -15.40 4.24
N LEU A 133 -0.67 -15.40 4.06
CA LEU A 133 0.08 -14.30 3.45
C LEU A 133 -0.28 -14.15 1.97
N SER A 134 -0.28 -15.23 1.18
CA SER A 134 -0.66 -15.21 -0.23
C SER A 134 -2.08 -14.66 -0.41
N ARG A 135 -3.02 -15.09 0.42
CA ARG A 135 -4.38 -14.55 0.42
C ARG A 135 -4.42 -13.04 0.74
N ALA A 136 -3.67 -12.60 1.75
CA ALA A 136 -3.62 -11.19 2.12
C ALA A 136 -3.02 -10.32 1.00
N LEU A 137 -2.02 -10.83 0.28
CA LEU A 137 -1.41 -10.14 -0.87
C LEU A 137 -2.37 -10.01 -2.05
N GLN A 138 -3.15 -11.06 -2.33
CA GLN A 138 -4.21 -11.00 -3.36
C GLN A 138 -5.30 -9.99 -2.97
N GLU A 139 -5.71 -9.97 -1.70
CA GLU A 139 -6.67 -8.98 -1.19
C GLU A 139 -6.13 -7.55 -1.31
N SER A 140 -4.83 -7.31 -1.04
CA SER A 140 -4.22 -5.98 -1.23
C SER A 140 -4.10 -5.58 -2.69
N GLU A 141 -3.80 -6.52 -3.59
CA GLU A 141 -3.73 -6.26 -5.02
C GLU A 141 -5.06 -5.73 -5.56
N VAL A 142 -6.17 -6.41 -5.22
CA VAL A 142 -7.53 -5.99 -5.61
C VAL A 142 -7.86 -4.63 -5.02
N LEU A 143 -7.45 -4.38 -3.77
CA LEU A 143 -7.66 -3.09 -3.10
C LEU A 143 -6.93 -1.95 -3.82
N PHE A 144 -5.63 -2.10 -4.12
CA PHE A 144 -4.86 -1.08 -4.82
C PHE A 144 -5.35 -0.87 -6.25
N THR A 145 -5.70 -1.95 -6.96
CA THR A 145 -6.28 -1.85 -8.31
C THR A 145 -7.57 -1.05 -8.29
N THR A 146 -8.49 -1.34 -7.36
CA THR A 146 -9.76 -0.61 -7.23
C THR A 146 -9.54 0.84 -6.81
N LEU A 147 -8.58 1.09 -5.92
CA LEU A 147 -8.20 2.43 -5.47
C LEU A 147 -7.73 3.29 -6.64
N TYR A 148 -6.77 2.80 -7.44
CA TYR A 148 -6.24 3.57 -8.56
C TYR A 148 -7.26 3.72 -9.70
N LYS A 149 -8.10 2.71 -9.97
CA LYS A 149 -9.23 2.86 -10.90
C LYS A 149 -10.17 3.97 -10.46
N SER A 150 -10.55 3.99 -9.18
CA SER A 150 -11.43 5.02 -8.63
C SER A 150 -10.78 6.42 -8.69
N PHE A 151 -9.48 6.53 -8.43
CA PHE A 151 -8.76 7.79 -8.63
C PHE A 151 -8.78 8.25 -10.09
N SER A 152 -8.47 7.35 -11.02
CA SER A 152 -8.51 7.66 -12.46
C SER A 152 -9.90 8.10 -12.90
N ASP A 153 -10.95 7.37 -12.51
CA ASP A 153 -12.34 7.68 -12.90
C ASP A 153 -12.79 9.06 -12.41
N VAL A 154 -12.45 9.41 -11.17
CA VAL A 154 -12.85 10.71 -10.59
C VAL A 154 -11.98 11.84 -11.18
N LEU A 155 -10.67 11.66 -11.27
CA LEU A 155 -9.78 12.68 -11.85
C LEU A 155 -10.05 12.90 -13.33
N MET A 156 -10.37 11.86 -14.12
CA MET A 156 -10.72 12.00 -15.53
C MET A 156 -12.00 12.82 -15.72
N LYS A 157 -13.00 12.67 -14.85
CA LYS A 157 -14.24 13.47 -14.91
C LYS A 157 -13.98 14.96 -14.67
N HIS A 158 -13.10 15.31 -13.73
CA HIS A 158 -12.78 16.69 -13.41
C HIS A 158 -11.71 17.31 -14.34
N LEU A 159 -10.77 16.52 -14.86
CA LEU A 159 -9.72 17.02 -15.78
C LEU A 159 -10.22 17.15 -17.22
N SER A 160 -11.15 16.30 -17.65
CA SER A 160 -11.73 16.37 -19.00
C SER A 160 -12.76 17.50 -19.15
N GLY A 161 -13.15 18.16 -18.05
CA GLY A 161 -14.12 19.26 -18.05
C GLY A 161 -13.55 20.62 -18.45
N ASP A 162 -12.24 20.89 -18.25
CA ASP A 162 -11.76 22.28 -18.23
C ASP A 162 -10.33 22.53 -18.76
N LEU A 163 -9.61 21.52 -19.28
CA LEU A 163 -8.22 21.72 -19.77
C LEU A 163 -8.07 21.92 -21.28
N THR A 164 -9.17 21.87 -22.06
CA THR A 164 -9.08 21.98 -23.53
C THR A 164 -8.96 23.40 -24.06
N GLU A 165 -9.08 24.45 -23.24
CA GLU A 165 -9.07 25.83 -23.77
C GLU A 165 -7.86 26.71 -23.40
N LYS A 166 -6.97 26.34 -22.45
CA LYS A 166 -5.91 27.28 -22.02
C LYS A 166 -4.59 26.65 -21.55
N GLN A 167 -3.98 25.78 -22.35
CA GLN A 167 -2.58 25.39 -22.11
C GLN A 167 -1.70 25.56 -23.36
N GLU A 168 -1.70 26.79 -23.88
CA GLU A 168 -0.57 27.37 -24.63
C GLU A 168 -0.35 28.80 -24.12
N ASP A 169 0.00 28.98 -22.84
CA ASP A 169 0.86 30.10 -22.45
C ASP A 169 1.40 29.91 -21.03
N GLY A 170 2.70 30.17 -20.83
CA GLY A 170 3.28 30.35 -19.49
C GLY A 170 3.97 29.15 -18.84
N LEU A 171 4.89 28.48 -19.55
CA LEU A 171 6.06 27.89 -18.90
C LEU A 171 7.25 28.83 -19.13
N GLU A 172 7.53 29.69 -18.16
CA GLU A 172 8.82 30.36 -18.04
C GLU A 172 9.37 30.17 -16.62
N PRO A 173 10.70 30.05 -16.46
CA PRO A 173 11.34 29.48 -15.29
C PRO A 173 11.65 30.51 -14.20
N ASP A 174 11.81 29.97 -12.99
CA ASP A 174 12.27 30.62 -11.76
C ASP A 174 13.48 31.56 -12.00
N HIS A 175 13.27 32.88 -11.85
CA HIS A 175 14.34 33.86 -11.70
C HIS A 175 14.14 34.63 -10.39
N ARG A 176 14.92 34.23 -9.39
CA ARG A 176 15.21 35.05 -8.21
C ARG A 176 16.08 36.22 -8.63
N ASP A 177 15.78 37.41 -8.13
CA ASP A 177 16.80 38.34 -7.61
C ASP A 177 16.17 39.54 -6.84
N PRO A 178 16.98 40.31 -6.06
CA PRO A 178 16.63 40.79 -4.72
C PRO A 178 16.37 42.32 -4.61
N MET A 179 15.75 42.71 -3.49
CA MET A 179 15.90 43.96 -2.69
C MET A 179 16.05 45.34 -3.40
N ALA A 180 15.15 46.30 -3.11
CA ALA A 180 15.47 47.67 -2.60
C ALA A 180 14.26 48.64 -2.56
N ILE A 181 13.95 49.12 -1.35
CA ILE A 181 13.71 50.51 -0.88
C ILE A 181 12.96 51.53 -1.77
N ASP A 182 11.77 51.90 -1.26
CA ASP A 182 11.18 53.24 -0.99
C ASP A 182 11.40 54.41 -1.98
N SER A 183 10.30 55.02 -2.45
CA SER A 183 10.21 56.43 -2.85
C SER A 183 8.75 56.90 -2.91
N GLU A 184 8.56 58.11 -2.39
CA GLU A 184 7.34 58.78 -1.94
C GLU A 184 6.35 59.18 -3.06
N GLU A 185 5.07 59.29 -2.67
CA GLU A 185 3.97 59.95 -3.39
C GLU A 185 4.14 61.48 -3.39
N PRO A 186 3.55 62.26 -4.33
CA PRO A 186 2.17 62.73 -4.07
C PRO A 186 1.25 63.02 -5.29
N SER A 187 -0.03 62.65 -5.11
CA SER A 187 -1.29 63.38 -5.37
C SER A 187 -1.41 64.43 -6.50
N VAL A 188 -2.28 64.16 -7.50
CA VAL A 188 -3.23 65.14 -8.09
C VAL A 188 -4.54 64.42 -8.48
N MET A 189 -5.67 65.00 -8.05
CA MET A 189 -7.04 64.61 -8.37
C MET A 189 -7.40 64.91 -9.83
N ASP A 190 -8.14 64.00 -10.49
CA ASP A 190 -9.26 64.41 -11.33
C ASP A 190 -10.30 63.29 -11.40
N ALA A 191 -11.56 63.71 -11.26
CA ALA A 191 -12.75 62.88 -11.27
C ALA A 191 -13.18 62.54 -12.71
N GLU A 192 -14.13 61.61 -12.82
CA GLU A 192 -14.89 61.21 -14.02
C GLU A 192 -14.32 60.04 -14.84
N ASP A 193 -14.73 58.81 -14.49
CA ASP A 193 -15.32 57.85 -15.45
C ASP A 193 -15.92 56.63 -14.69
N ASP A 194 -17.03 56.85 -13.96
CA ASP A 194 -17.64 55.84 -13.08
C ASP A 194 -18.59 54.85 -13.81
N GLU A 195 -18.51 54.74 -15.14
CA GLU A 195 -19.35 53.81 -15.92
C GLU A 195 -18.60 52.64 -16.56
N ARG A 196 -17.26 52.60 -16.51
CA ARG A 196 -16.47 51.50 -17.11
C ARG A 196 -16.09 50.36 -16.15
N ARG A 197 -16.37 50.48 -14.85
CA ARG A 197 -15.95 49.48 -13.84
C ARG A 197 -16.93 48.31 -13.67
N ASN A 198 -18.17 48.44 -14.15
CA ASN A 198 -19.21 47.42 -13.98
C ASN A 198 -19.33 46.38 -15.12
N GLN A 199 -18.43 46.38 -16.11
CA GLN A 199 -18.37 45.33 -17.15
C GLN A 199 -17.19 44.34 -17.00
N ARG A 200 -16.54 44.26 -15.83
CA ARG A 200 -15.52 43.22 -15.55
C ARG A 200 -15.91 42.19 -14.49
N PHE A 201 -17.14 42.21 -13.99
CA PHE A 201 -17.61 41.22 -13.00
C PHE A 201 -18.63 40.21 -13.54
N ALA A 202 -18.82 40.15 -14.86
CA ALA A 202 -19.61 39.10 -15.52
C ALA A 202 -18.72 37.97 -16.11
N LYS A 203 -17.70 37.52 -15.37
CA LYS A 203 -17.01 36.25 -15.61
C LYS A 203 -17.28 35.32 -14.43
N SER A 204 -18.48 34.76 -14.41
CA SER A 204 -18.90 33.73 -13.44
C SER A 204 -18.24 32.36 -13.64
N ASN A 205 -17.25 32.21 -14.53
CA ASN A 205 -16.47 30.97 -14.71
C ASN A 205 -15.14 30.93 -13.92
N GLY A 206 -14.76 32.00 -13.22
CA GLY A 206 -13.45 32.05 -12.54
C GLY A 206 -13.39 31.27 -11.22
N LEU A 207 -14.47 31.31 -10.44
CA LEU A 207 -14.54 30.66 -9.12
C LEU A 207 -14.69 29.15 -9.22
N ASP A 208 -15.43 28.67 -10.22
CA ASP A 208 -15.61 27.24 -10.48
C ASP A 208 -14.29 26.60 -10.93
N SER A 209 -13.60 27.23 -11.90
CA SER A 209 -12.29 26.75 -12.38
C SER A 209 -11.20 26.82 -11.29
N GLU A 210 -11.20 27.83 -10.41
CA GLU A 210 -10.21 27.88 -9.31
C GLU A 210 -10.48 26.82 -8.23
N SER A 211 -11.75 26.60 -7.88
CA SER A 211 -12.16 25.55 -6.94
C SER A 211 -11.86 24.15 -7.50
N GLU A 212 -12.17 23.91 -8.78
CA GLU A 212 -11.87 22.65 -9.47
C GLU A 212 -10.36 22.40 -9.59
N ARG A 213 -9.56 23.44 -9.88
CA ARG A 213 -8.09 23.36 -9.85
C ARG A 213 -7.56 23.07 -8.46
N HIS A 214 -8.15 23.67 -7.42
CA HIS A 214 -7.77 23.38 -6.04
C HIS A 214 -8.12 21.93 -5.69
N TRP A 215 -9.31 21.47 -6.04
CA TRP A 215 -9.75 20.08 -5.89
C TRP A 215 -8.80 19.09 -6.58
N CYS A 216 -8.42 19.37 -7.83
CA CYS A 216 -7.49 18.54 -8.60
C CYS A 216 -6.11 18.49 -7.92
N ARG A 217 -5.59 19.64 -7.45
CA ARG A 217 -4.30 19.70 -6.75
C ARG A 217 -4.31 18.93 -5.43
N CYS A 218 -5.36 19.07 -4.63
CA CYS A 218 -5.53 18.33 -3.37
C CYS A 218 -5.59 16.82 -3.63
N THR A 219 -6.41 16.40 -4.57
CA THR A 219 -6.59 14.98 -4.92
C THR A 219 -5.31 14.36 -5.47
N LEU A 220 -4.63 15.03 -6.42
CA LEU A 220 -3.32 14.58 -6.92
C LEU A 220 -2.24 14.56 -5.83
N GLY A 221 -2.29 15.52 -4.89
CA GLY A 221 -1.45 15.52 -3.70
C GLY A 221 -1.64 14.27 -2.84
N HIS A 222 -2.89 13.86 -2.61
CA HIS A 222 -3.20 12.62 -1.90
C HIS A 222 -2.78 11.38 -2.66
N VAL A 223 -3.00 11.31 -3.97
CA VAL A 223 -2.50 10.21 -4.82
C VAL A 223 -0.99 10.07 -4.66
N ARG A 224 -0.24 11.18 -4.74
CA ARG A 224 1.22 11.18 -4.59
C ARG A 224 1.65 10.73 -3.20
N ALA A 225 1.00 11.24 -2.15
CA ALA A 225 1.33 10.91 -0.76
C ALA A 225 1.07 9.43 -0.45
N LEU A 226 -0.09 8.91 -0.85
CA LEU A 226 -0.46 7.49 -0.66
C LEU A 226 0.49 6.58 -1.43
N THR A 227 0.76 6.91 -2.70
CA THR A 227 1.67 6.13 -3.54
C THR A 227 3.07 6.05 -2.92
N ARG A 228 3.57 7.17 -2.38
CA ARG A 228 4.87 7.20 -1.69
C ARG A 228 4.84 6.39 -0.40
N GLN A 229 3.78 6.50 0.39
CA GLN A 229 3.67 5.83 1.69
C GLN A 229 3.62 4.30 1.56
N TYR A 230 2.90 3.79 0.55
CA TYR A 230 2.72 2.35 0.33
C TYR A 230 3.54 1.82 -0.84
N ALA A 231 4.62 2.53 -1.23
CA ALA A 231 5.41 2.21 -2.41
C ALA A 231 5.88 0.74 -2.43
N THR A 232 6.29 0.20 -1.28
CA THR A 232 6.75 -1.19 -1.16
C THR A 232 5.66 -2.22 -1.44
N GLU A 233 4.39 -1.88 -1.20
CA GLU A 233 3.25 -2.77 -1.49
C GLU A 233 2.68 -2.53 -2.89
N ILE A 234 2.85 -1.33 -3.44
CA ILE A 234 2.35 -1.00 -4.79
C ILE A 234 3.31 -1.52 -5.85
N TRP A 235 4.62 -1.51 -5.59
CA TRP A 235 5.65 -1.89 -6.56
C TRP A 235 5.46 -3.30 -7.14
N PRO A 236 5.16 -4.35 -6.35
CA PRO A 236 4.89 -5.69 -6.88
C PRO A 236 3.70 -5.78 -7.84
N HIS A 237 2.81 -4.78 -7.82
CA HIS A 237 1.59 -4.75 -8.63
C HIS A 237 1.65 -3.73 -9.78
N ILE A 238 2.79 -3.04 -9.98
CA ILE A 238 2.89 -1.92 -10.91
C ILE A 238 2.63 -2.32 -12.37
N GLU A 239 3.11 -3.48 -12.80
CA GLU A 239 2.90 -3.97 -14.18
C GLU A 239 1.42 -4.22 -14.46
N LYS A 240 0.70 -4.77 -13.48
CA LYS A 240 -0.74 -4.98 -13.59
C LYS A 240 -1.50 -3.66 -13.54
N LEU A 241 -1.06 -2.71 -12.71
CA LEU A 241 -1.64 -1.36 -12.68
C LEU A 241 -1.41 -0.63 -14.00
N ASP A 242 -0.26 -0.78 -14.63
CA ASP A 242 0.02 -0.22 -15.96
C ASP A 242 -0.93 -0.80 -17.02
N ALA A 243 -1.15 -2.12 -17.00
CA ALA A 243 -2.03 -2.79 -17.94
C ALA A 243 -3.53 -2.48 -17.72
N ASP A 244 -3.99 -2.49 -16.46
CA ASP A 244 -5.41 -2.43 -16.11
C ASP A 244 -5.90 -1.01 -15.80
N VAL A 245 -5.00 -0.09 -15.43
CA VAL A 245 -5.36 1.23 -14.90
C VAL A 245 -4.67 2.36 -15.65
N PHE A 246 -3.34 2.37 -15.77
CA PHE A 246 -2.58 3.44 -16.41
C PHE A 246 -2.43 3.22 -17.91
N THR A 247 -3.56 3.08 -18.59
CA THR A 247 -3.62 2.99 -20.06
C THR A 247 -3.47 4.37 -20.71
N GLU A 248 -3.26 4.41 -22.03
CA GLU A 248 -3.16 5.65 -22.83
C GLU A 248 -4.39 6.58 -22.69
N ALA A 249 -5.51 6.05 -22.21
CA ALA A 249 -6.73 6.80 -21.94
C ALA A 249 -6.69 7.64 -20.65
N VAL A 250 -5.69 7.43 -19.77
CA VAL A 250 -5.60 8.15 -18.48
C VAL A 250 -4.79 9.43 -18.62
N HIS A 251 -5.26 10.50 -17.97
CA HIS A 251 -4.62 11.81 -18.02
C HIS A 251 -3.15 11.75 -17.56
N PRO A 252 -2.18 12.29 -18.34
CA PRO A 252 -0.75 12.19 -18.04
C PRO A 252 -0.33 12.69 -16.65
N SER A 253 -1.04 13.68 -16.09
CA SER A 253 -0.79 14.17 -14.72
C SER A 253 -0.93 13.10 -13.64
N ILE A 254 -1.82 12.12 -13.82
CA ILE A 254 -2.05 11.03 -12.86
C ILE A 254 -0.85 10.08 -12.91
N ILE A 255 -0.45 9.68 -14.12
CA ILE A 255 0.71 8.82 -14.36
C ILE A 255 1.97 9.48 -13.79
N LYS A 256 2.17 10.78 -14.08
CA LYS A 256 3.29 11.55 -13.55
C LYS A 256 3.30 11.61 -12.01
N ALA A 257 2.14 11.81 -11.38
CA ALA A 257 2.04 11.84 -9.91
C ALA A 257 2.41 10.49 -9.29
N VAL A 258 1.94 9.38 -9.87
CA VAL A 258 2.23 8.02 -9.40
C VAL A 258 3.69 7.65 -9.63
N TYR A 259 4.20 7.81 -10.85
CA TYR A 259 5.57 7.41 -11.19
C TYR A 259 6.61 8.26 -10.47
N SER A 260 6.37 9.57 -10.31
CA SER A 260 7.26 10.43 -9.50
C SER A 260 7.23 10.07 -8.01
N ALA A 261 6.12 9.55 -7.48
CA ALA A 261 6.05 9.06 -6.11
C ALA A 261 6.78 7.72 -5.93
N LEU A 262 6.74 6.86 -6.94
CA LEU A 262 7.44 5.58 -6.98
C LEU A 262 8.92 5.70 -7.40
N GLN A 263 9.38 6.90 -7.74
CA GLN A 263 10.73 7.16 -8.28
C GLN A 263 11.04 6.36 -9.56
N ARG A 264 10.01 6.03 -10.34
CA ARG A 264 10.15 5.37 -11.64
C ARG A 264 10.52 6.41 -12.70
N PRO A 265 11.47 6.12 -13.61
CA PRO A 265 11.71 6.98 -14.77
C PRO A 265 10.42 7.10 -15.58
N LEU A 266 10.04 8.32 -15.94
CA LEU A 266 9.01 8.55 -16.96
C LEU A 266 9.62 8.12 -18.30
N SER A 267 9.11 7.05 -18.89
CA SER A 267 9.51 6.63 -20.25
C SER A 267 8.67 7.32 -21.30
#